data_AF-A0A7C4YND9-F1
#
_entry.id   AF-A0A7C4YND9-F1
#
_cell.length_a   1.000
_cell.length_b   1.000
_cell.length_c   1.000
_cell.angle_alpha   90.00
_cell.angle_beta   90.00
_cell.angle_gamma   90.00
#
_symmetry.space_group_name_H-M   'P 1'
#
loop_
_entity.id
_entity.type
_entity.pdbx_description
1 polymer ?
#
loop_
_entity_poly.entity_id
_entity_poly.type
_entity_poly.pdbx_seq_one_letter_code
_entity_poly.pdbx_strand_id
1 'polypeptide(L)'
;MRQKRIYILLIFLLGATLLLAYTRERVVSKDFNLNVLRSQVTSPVPSERTFPNFIDLVKKVKPAVVNISTTTIVKGPDLREWFFGGRGPFDDFFGEYFERFFGDIPQREYKQRSLGSGFIIDKEGYILTNNHVV
;
A
#
# COMPACT_ATOMS: atom_id res chain seq x y z
N MET A 1 -25.43 38.85 -6.77
CA MET A 1 -25.44 37.43 -6.32
C MET A 1 -24.08 36.87 -5.86
N ARG A 2 -22.92 37.49 -6.16
CA ARG A 2 -21.58 36.99 -5.75
C ARG A 2 -21.29 37.08 -4.25
N GLN A 3 -21.75 38.12 -3.55
CA GLN A 3 -21.38 38.33 -2.14
C GLN A 3 -22.00 37.29 -1.19
N LYS A 4 -23.22 36.82 -1.45
CA LYS A 4 -23.87 35.79 -0.60
C LYS A 4 -23.13 34.44 -0.62
N ARG A 5 -22.43 34.11 -1.71
CA ARG A 5 -21.63 32.88 -1.84
C ARG A 5 -20.35 32.91 -1.00
N ILE A 6 -19.78 34.10 -0.78
CA ILE A 6 -18.56 34.28 0.02
C ILE A 6 -18.84 34.01 1.50
N TYR A 7 -19.97 34.48 2.02
CA TYR A 7 -20.36 34.23 3.42
C TYR A 7 -20.62 32.75 3.71
N ILE A 8 -21.23 32.02 2.77
CA ILE A 8 -21.46 30.56 2.92
C ILE A 8 -20.12 29.82 3.00
N LEU A 9 -19.15 30.21 2.16
CA LEU A 9 -17.84 29.59 2.11
C LEU A 9 -17.02 29.88 3.39
N LEU A 10 -17.13 31.09 3.94
CA LEU A 10 -16.50 31.46 5.22
C LEU A 10 -17.10 30.70 6.40
N ILE A 11 -18.42 30.51 6.46
CA ILE A 11 -19.07 29.73 7.52
C ILE A 11 -18.64 28.27 7.45
N PHE A 12 -18.56 27.70 6.24
CA PHE A 12 -18.13 26.31 6.05
C PHE A 12 -16.66 26.11 6.46
N LEU A 13 -15.79 27.06 6.10
CA LEU A 13 -14.38 27.05 6.50
C LEU A 13 -14.22 27.11 8.02
N LEU A 14 -14.97 28.00 8.69
CA LEU A 14 -14.95 28.15 10.15
C LEU A 14 -15.49 26.90 10.87
N GLY A 15 -16.53 26.27 10.32
CA GLY A 15 -17.07 25.01 10.84
C GLY A 15 -16.08 23.85 10.71
N ALA A 16 -15.38 23.75 9.57
CA ALA A 16 -14.39 22.72 9.33
C ALA A 16 -13.17 22.85 10.26
N THR A 17 -12.71 24.08 10.54
CA THR A 17 -11.60 24.30 11.49
C THR A 17 -12.00 23.97 12.93
N LEU A 18 -13.21 24.33 13.35
CA LEU A 18 -13.77 23.94 14.65
C LEU A 18 -13.92 22.43 14.79
N LEU A 19 -14.37 21.74 13.73
CA LEU A 19 -14.51 20.28 13.72
C LEU A 19 -13.15 19.57 13.82
N LEU A 20 -12.15 20.06 13.08
CA LEU A 20 -10.76 19.56 13.16
C LEU A 20 -10.12 19.81 14.53
N ALA A 21 -10.38 20.97 15.15
CA ALA A 21 -9.91 21.26 16.50
C ALA A 21 -10.57 20.32 17.53
N TYR A 22 -11.87 20.08 17.40
CA TYR A 22 -12.62 19.18 18.28
C TYR A 22 -12.16 17.72 18.17
N THR A 23 -11.82 17.24 16.98
CA THR A 23 -11.31 15.87 16.80
C THR A 23 -9.86 15.72 17.28
N ARG A 24 -9.03 16.75 17.15
CA ARG A 24 -7.64 16.74 17.66
C ARG A 24 -7.58 16.53 19.17
N GLU A 25 -8.49 17.14 19.91
CA GLU A 25 -8.50 17.08 21.38
C GLU A 25 -8.91 15.70 21.93
N ARG A 26 -9.60 14.88 21.13
CA ARG A 26 -10.00 13.51 21.49
C ARG A 26 -8.95 12.43 21.17
N VAL A 27 -7.91 12.74 20.39
CA VAL A 27 -6.91 11.75 19.91
C VAL A 27 -5.58 11.83 20.68
N VAL A 28 -5.31 12.94 21.38
CA VAL A 28 -4.14 13.01 22.28
C VAL A 28 -4.54 12.45 23.64
N SER A 29 -4.45 11.13 23.76
CA SER A 29 -4.60 10.43 25.04
C SER A 29 -3.61 10.99 26.07
N LYS A 30 -4.20 11.55 27.13
CA LYS A 30 -3.55 11.87 28.40
C LYS A 30 -2.91 10.61 28.99
N ASP A 31 -1.71 10.83 29.52
CA ASP A 31 -1.04 10.07 30.59
C ASP A 31 -0.34 8.75 30.22
N PHE A 32 0.72 8.86 29.41
CA PHE A 32 1.77 7.84 29.42
C PHE A 32 2.67 8.03 30.65
N ASN A 33 2.42 7.26 31.71
CA ASN A 33 3.18 7.34 32.95
C ASN A 33 4.55 6.67 32.79
N LEU A 34 5.58 7.45 32.45
CA LEU A 34 6.96 6.99 32.22
C LEU A 34 7.60 6.32 33.46
N ASN A 35 7.04 6.52 34.65
CA ASN A 35 7.56 5.88 35.86
C ASN A 35 7.27 4.38 35.90
N VAL A 36 6.18 3.93 35.26
CA VAL A 36 5.81 2.50 35.19
C VAL A 36 6.82 1.70 34.35
N LEU A 37 7.37 2.33 33.29
CA LEU A 37 8.42 1.72 32.47
C LEU A 37 9.78 1.64 33.19
N ARG A 38 10.06 2.59 34.10
CA ARG A 38 11.34 2.64 34.81
C ARG A 38 11.42 1.61 35.94
N SER A 39 10.29 1.28 36.56
CA SER A 39 10.20 0.32 37.67
C SER A 39 10.37 -1.15 37.29
N GLN A 40 10.34 -1.51 35.99
CA GLN A 40 10.50 -2.90 35.54
C GLN A 40 11.92 -3.27 35.05
N VAL A 41 12.87 -2.32 35.03
CA VAL A 41 14.21 -2.53 34.44
C VAL A 41 15.27 -2.93 35.47
N THR A 42 14.96 -2.92 36.78
CA THR A 42 15.96 -3.17 37.84
C THR A 42 16.12 -4.63 38.26
N SER A 43 15.49 -5.59 37.58
CA SER A 43 15.87 -7.00 37.77
C SER A 43 17.06 -7.31 36.86
N PRO A 44 18.26 -7.62 37.38
CA PRO A 44 19.32 -8.15 36.56
C PRO A 44 18.84 -9.47 35.97
N VAL A 45 18.46 -9.45 34.69
CA VAL A 45 18.22 -10.66 33.92
C VAL A 45 19.54 -11.42 33.90
N PRO A 46 19.59 -12.70 34.32
CA PRO A 46 20.80 -13.50 34.21
C PRO A 46 21.30 -13.43 32.76
N SER A 47 22.47 -12.82 32.56
CA SER A 47 23.12 -12.66 31.27
C SER A 47 23.79 -13.97 30.82
N GLU A 48 23.07 -15.08 30.91
CA GLU A 48 23.47 -16.39 30.41
C GLU A 48 22.53 -16.90 29.31
N ARG A 49 21.96 -15.99 28.52
CA ARG A 49 21.51 -16.37 27.18
C ARG A 49 22.70 -16.27 26.24
N THR A 50 23.58 -17.26 26.29
CA THR A 50 24.49 -17.50 25.18
C THR A 50 23.62 -17.80 23.97
N PHE A 51 23.43 -16.81 23.11
CA PHE A 51 22.73 -17.02 21.86
C PHE A 51 23.47 -18.14 21.10
N PRO A 52 22.76 -19.14 20.55
CA PRO A 52 23.40 -20.12 19.68
C PRO A 52 24.15 -19.39 18.58
N ASN A 53 25.31 -19.93 18.17
CA ASN A 53 26.16 -19.31 17.17
C ASN A 53 25.34 -19.00 15.92
N PHE A 54 25.08 -17.70 15.68
CA PHE A 54 24.25 -17.23 14.59
C PHE A 54 24.78 -17.69 13.23
N ILE A 55 26.11 -17.81 13.10
CA ILE A 55 26.76 -18.26 11.87
C ILE A 55 26.35 -19.70 11.55
N ASP A 56 26.31 -20.57 12.54
CA ASP A 56 25.96 -21.98 12.33
C ASP A 56 24.47 -22.14 12.02
N LEU A 57 23.62 -21.33 12.64
CA LEU A 57 22.20 -21.26 12.32
C LEU A 57 21.98 -20.80 10.86
N VAL A 58 22.64 -19.72 10.45
CA VAL A 58 22.57 -19.22 9.06
C VAL A 58 23.06 -20.28 8.08
N LYS A 59 24.19 -20.94 8.34
CA LYS A 59 24.69 -22.03 7.48
C LYS A 59 23.66 -23.15 7.31
N LYS A 60 22.93 -23.47 8.38
CA LYS A 60 21.90 -24.52 8.37
C LYS A 60 20.64 -24.12 7.59
N VAL A 61 20.20 -22.86 7.69
CA VAL A 61 18.95 -22.39 7.06
C VAL A 61 19.13 -21.80 5.66
N LYS A 62 20.34 -21.32 5.32
CA LYS A 62 20.64 -20.70 4.02
C LYS A 62 20.18 -21.53 2.81
N PRO A 63 20.33 -22.87 2.78
CA PRO A 63 19.87 -23.68 1.64
C PRO A 63 18.35 -23.63 1.41
N ALA A 64 17.55 -23.23 2.39
CA ALA A 64 16.10 -23.10 2.24
C ALA A 64 15.68 -21.76 1.63
N VAL A 65 16.58 -20.80 1.46
CA VAL A 65 16.27 -19.45 0.96
C VAL A 65 16.57 -19.36 -0.54
N VAL A 66 15.61 -18.87 -1.30
CA VAL A 66 15.71 -18.73 -2.76
C VAL A 66 15.57 -17.28 -3.20
N ASN A 67 16.16 -16.98 -4.37
CA ASN A 67 15.90 -15.75 -5.11
C ASN A 67 14.77 -15.99 -6.11
N ILE A 68 13.83 -15.05 -6.21
CA ILE A 68 12.65 -15.15 -7.06
C ILE A 68 12.65 -13.96 -8.02
N SER A 69 12.55 -14.25 -9.32
CA SER A 69 12.40 -13.26 -10.39
C SER A 69 11.18 -13.64 -11.23
N THR A 70 10.18 -12.76 -11.28
CA THR A 70 8.93 -12.99 -12.00
C THR A 70 8.76 -12.00 -13.14
N THR A 71 8.06 -12.41 -14.20
CA THR A 71 7.61 -11.54 -15.28
C THR A 71 6.15 -11.90 -15.58
N THR A 72 5.25 -10.98 -15.25
CA THR A 72 3.81 -11.14 -15.43
C THR A 72 3.36 -10.22 -16.58
N ILE A 73 2.57 -10.76 -17.50
CA ILE A 73 1.99 -10.00 -18.60
C ILE A 73 0.65 -9.45 -18.11
N VAL A 74 0.57 -8.13 -17.96
CA VAL A 74 -0.63 -7.45 -17.48
C VAL A 74 -1.24 -6.69 -18.66
N LYS A 75 -2.54 -6.87 -18.89
CA LYS A 75 -3.27 -6.09 -19.89
C LYS A 75 -3.42 -4.66 -19.36
N GLY A 76 -3.03 -3.69 -20.17
CA GLY A 76 -3.22 -2.28 -19.86
C GLY A 76 -4.68 -1.91 -19.63
N PRO A 77 -4.95 -0.84 -18.87
CA PRO A 77 -6.29 -0.29 -18.78
C PRO A 77 -6.79 0.06 -20.18
N ASP A 78 -8.06 -0.25 -20.46
CA ASP A 78 -8.69 0.19 -21.69
C ASP A 78 -8.68 1.72 -21.71
N LEU A 79 -7.92 2.30 -22.64
CA LEU A 79 -7.77 3.74 -22.75
C LEU A 79 -9.14 4.40 -22.97
N ARG A 80 -10.08 3.71 -23.62
CA ARG A 80 -11.45 4.20 -23.79
C ARG A 80 -12.16 4.37 -22.45
N GLU A 81 -12.00 3.41 -21.54
CA GLU A 81 -12.59 3.45 -20.20
C GLU A 81 -11.96 4.54 -19.32
N TRP A 82 -10.64 4.76 -19.47
CA TRP A 82 -9.91 5.79 -18.72
C TRP A 82 -10.24 7.22 -19.16
N PHE A 83 -10.44 7.47 -20.46
CA PHE A 83 -10.75 8.80 -20.99
C PHE A 83 -12.23 9.15 -20.98
N PHE A 84 -13.13 8.19 -21.21
CA PHE A 84 -14.56 8.45 -21.37
C PHE A 84 -15.42 7.95 -20.19
N GLY A 85 -14.82 7.26 -19.21
CA GLY A 85 -15.49 6.95 -17.95
C GLY A 85 -16.72 6.06 -18.12
N GLY A 86 -16.59 4.96 -18.86
CA GLY A 86 -17.68 4.00 -19.08
C GLY A 86 -18.91 4.61 -19.77
N ARG A 87 -19.95 3.78 -19.95
CA ARG A 87 -21.18 4.10 -20.72
C ARG A 87 -22.01 5.21 -20.05
N GLY A 88 -21.59 6.46 -20.24
CA GLY A 88 -22.39 7.65 -19.94
C GLY A 88 -23.26 8.07 -21.14
N PRO A 89 -24.24 8.96 -20.94
CA PRO A 89 -25.14 9.44 -22.00
C PRO A 89 -24.44 10.24 -23.13
N PHE A 90 -23.13 10.46 -23.02
CA PHE A 90 -22.29 11.11 -24.03
C PHE A 90 -21.30 10.14 -24.72
N ASP A 91 -21.24 8.87 -24.29
CA ASP A 91 -20.33 7.85 -24.85
C ASP A 91 -20.61 7.60 -26.33
N ASP A 92 -21.88 7.58 -26.75
CA ASP A 92 -22.24 7.40 -28.16
C ASP A 92 -21.76 8.58 -29.04
N PHE A 93 -21.73 9.80 -28.51
CA PHE A 93 -21.35 11.00 -29.28
C PHE A 93 -19.83 11.20 -29.36
N PHE A 94 -19.11 10.96 -28.26
CA PHE A 94 -17.64 11.10 -28.23
C PHE A 94 -16.92 9.82 -28.64
N GLY A 95 -17.53 8.64 -28.46
CA GLY A 95 -16.99 7.33 -28.80
C GLY A 95 -16.77 7.18 -30.31
N GLU A 96 -17.79 7.48 -31.14
CA GLU A 96 -17.65 7.43 -32.60
C GLU A 96 -16.57 8.39 -33.11
N TYR A 97 -16.50 9.59 -32.53
CA TYR A 97 -15.51 10.60 -32.94
C TYR A 97 -14.09 10.18 -32.57
N PHE A 98 -13.91 9.57 -31.39
CA PHE A 98 -12.63 9.04 -30.93
C PHE A 98 -12.18 7.83 -31.74
N GLU A 99 -13.08 6.88 -32.02
CA GLU A 99 -12.80 5.70 -32.84
C GLU A 99 -12.42 6.08 -34.28
N ARG A 100 -13.04 7.12 -34.85
CA ARG A 100 -12.69 7.64 -36.17
C ARG A 100 -11.34 8.37 -36.22
N PHE A 101 -10.90 8.97 -35.11
CA PHE A 101 -9.64 9.71 -35.02
C PHE A 101 -8.45 8.87 -34.58
N PHE A 102 -8.64 7.94 -33.65
CA PHE A 102 -7.58 7.14 -33.03
C PHE A 102 -7.60 5.66 -33.44
N GLY A 103 -8.66 5.20 -34.13
CA GLY A 103 -8.83 3.81 -34.54
C GLY A 103 -8.97 2.85 -33.34
N ASP A 104 -8.92 1.54 -33.63
CA ASP A 104 -8.74 0.52 -32.61
C ASP A 104 -7.37 0.71 -31.95
N ILE A 105 -7.34 1.36 -30.79
CA ILE A 105 -6.13 1.43 -29.98
C ILE A 105 -5.95 0.04 -29.35
N PRO A 106 -4.94 -0.75 -29.75
CA PRO A 106 -4.78 -2.09 -29.24
C PRO A 106 -4.54 -2.03 -27.73
N GLN A 107 -5.26 -2.84 -26.96
CA GLN A 107 -4.96 -3.09 -25.56
C GLN A 107 -3.50 -3.52 -25.47
N ARG A 108 -2.64 -2.64 -24.96
CA ARG A 108 -1.21 -2.94 -24.86
C ARG A 108 -1.00 -3.84 -23.66
N GLU A 109 -0.35 -4.96 -23.90
CA GLU A 109 0.19 -5.79 -22.83
C GLU A 109 1.47 -5.15 -22.29
N TYR A 110 1.56 -5.01 -20.98
CA TYR A 110 2.74 -4.53 -20.27
C TYR A 110 3.38 -5.68 -19.51
N LYS A 111 4.71 -5.78 -19.59
CA LYS A 111 5.48 -6.73 -18.78
C LYS A 111 5.76 -6.10 -17.42
N GLN A 112 5.13 -6.61 -16.39
CA GLN A 112 5.46 -6.31 -15.00
C GLN A 112 6.52 -7.29 -14.53
N ARG A 113 7.59 -6.78 -13.91
CA ARG A 113 8.65 -7.61 -13.33
C ARG A 113 8.66 -7.44 -11.82
N SER A 114 8.94 -8.51 -11.10
CA SER A 114 9.17 -8.47 -9.66
C SER A 114 10.42 -9.25 -9.29
N LEU A 115 11.06 -8.83 -8.20
CA LEU A 115 12.23 -9.47 -7.63
C LEU A 115 12.00 -9.60 -6.12
N GLY A 116 12.31 -10.76 -5.56
CA GLY A 116 12.18 -11.00 -4.14
C GLY A 116 12.94 -12.22 -3.68
N SER A 117 12.72 -12.55 -2.42
CA SER A 117 13.20 -13.78 -1.80
C SER A 117 12.01 -14.66 -1.42
N GLY A 118 12.26 -15.94 -1.23
CA GLY A 118 11.30 -16.86 -0.64
C GLY A 118 11.98 -17.98 0.13
N PHE A 119 11.16 -18.84 0.74
CA PHE A 119 11.61 -19.99 1.51
C PHE A 119 10.99 -21.26 0.97
N ILE A 120 11.79 -22.31 0.80
CA ILE A 120 11.31 -23.66 0.53
C ILE A 120 10.71 -24.21 1.83
N ILE A 121 9.41 -24.51 1.83
CA ILE A 121 8.68 -24.92 3.03
C ILE A 121 8.48 -26.44 3.14
N ASP A 122 8.67 -27.18 2.05
CA ASP A 122 8.56 -28.64 2.02
C ASP A 122 9.55 -29.31 1.05
N LYS A 123 9.54 -30.64 1.05
CA LYS A 123 10.40 -31.46 0.18
C LYS A 123 9.92 -31.56 -1.26
N GLU A 124 8.68 -31.17 -1.53
CA GLU A 124 8.08 -31.16 -2.87
C GLU A 124 8.51 -29.91 -3.65
N GLY A 125 8.98 -28.88 -2.95
CA GLY A 125 9.54 -27.66 -3.53
C GLY A 125 8.60 -26.47 -3.47
N TYR A 126 7.58 -26.47 -2.60
CA TYR A 126 6.72 -25.31 -2.42
C TYR A 126 7.50 -24.15 -1.81
N ILE A 127 7.28 -22.95 -2.36
CA ILE A 127 7.98 -21.73 -1.96
C ILE A 127 6.98 -20.75 -1.37
N LEU A 128 7.27 -20.27 -0.15
CA LEU A 128 6.55 -19.16 0.47
C LEU A 128 7.25 -17.85 0.15
N THR A 129 6.49 -16.87 -0.36
CA THR A 129 6.95 -15.50 -0.62
C THR A 129 5.81 -14.50 -0.39
N ASN A 130 6.10 -13.21 -0.51
CA ASN A 130 5.08 -12.17 -0.42
C ASN A 130 4.23 -12.13 -1.69
N ASN A 131 2.97 -11.76 -1.54
CA ASN A 131 2.03 -11.68 -2.66
C ASN A 131 2.50 -10.72 -3.78
N HIS A 132 3.17 -9.62 -3.46
CA HIS A 132 3.63 -8.67 -4.49
C HIS A 132 4.83 -9.17 -5.32
N VAL A 133 5.43 -10.31 -4.95
CA VAL A 133 6.53 -10.92 -5.69
C VAL A 133 6.01 -11.73 -6.88
N VAL A 134 4.76 -12.19 -6.83
CA VAL A 134 4.12 -13.08 -7.81
C VAL A 134 2.97 -12.40 -8.54
#